data_AF-A0A5C7A5A7-F1
#
_entry.id   AF-A0A5C7A5A7-F1
#
_cell.length_a   1.000
_cell.length_b   1.000
_cell.length_c   1.000
_cell.angle_alpha   90.00
_cell.angle_beta   90.00
_cell.angle_gamma   90.00
#
_symmetry.space_group_name_H-M   'P 1'
#
loop_
_entity.id
_entity.type
_entity.pdbx_description
1 polymer ?
#
loop_
_entity_poly.entity_id
_entity_poly.type
_entity_poly.pdbx_seq_one_letter_code
_entity_poly.pdbx_strand_id
1 'polypeptide(L)'
;MLAAAVLAWSLAPEGERVTLSVPAHAERTSAAPPPIATPSRGTAPAPGTPAVAGAAREAAIGASAALRDYGQIVITALNGGTPQQAGEAAKLLVLCSTVPQTRDALEELKQEGRVAAEGADRTIAALDRQERSCQSIPPDLMGRELELSARAVLGGVKGVATIYGAAVHYAPPEAMRQPLAAALRADFLDGDGVAALMLAQHRELFGLSRVESRAYEIAFDKMDAIGFFDPDRASGAGKPLTDEEQRQAETLAATWTKDMKPQHGHRHG
;
A
#
# COMPACT_ATOMS: atom_id res chain seq x y z
N MET A 1 11.16 -14.97 -21.44
CA MET A 1 11.23 -13.58 -21.95
C MET A 1 10.68 -12.69 -20.86
N LEU A 2 11.55 -12.06 -20.06
CA LEU A 2 11.17 -11.28 -18.87
C LEU A 2 11.52 -9.82 -19.11
N ALA A 3 10.54 -8.93 -18.92
CA ALA A 3 10.69 -7.49 -19.03
C ALA A 3 10.75 -6.89 -17.61
N ALA A 4 11.81 -6.14 -17.32
CA ALA A 4 12.00 -5.43 -16.07
C ALA A 4 11.27 -4.09 -16.09
N ALA A 5 10.48 -3.80 -15.06
CA ALA A 5 9.78 -2.54 -14.87
C ALA A 5 10.41 -1.78 -13.69
N VAL A 6 10.79 -0.52 -13.93
CA VAL A 6 11.46 0.36 -12.99
C VAL A 6 10.51 1.49 -12.61
N LEU A 7 10.25 1.66 -11.31
CA LEU A 7 9.39 2.72 -10.75
C LEU A 7 10.26 3.90 -10.31
N ALA A 8 9.96 5.10 -10.82
CA ALA A 8 10.50 6.37 -10.32
C ALA A 8 9.35 7.27 -9.85
N TRP A 9 9.32 7.59 -8.56
CA TRP A 9 8.34 8.50 -7.94
C TRP A 9 8.90 9.93 -7.87
N SER A 10 8.07 10.93 -8.18
CA SER A 10 8.43 12.36 -8.14
C SER A 10 7.71 13.12 -7.01
N LEU A 11 8.43 14.07 -6.39
CA LEU A 11 7.99 14.99 -5.33
C LEU A 11 7.30 16.25 -5.91
N ALA A 12 6.28 16.76 -5.20
CA ALA A 12 5.53 18.01 -5.47
C ALA A 12 6.28 19.29 -4.99
N PRO A 13 5.80 20.51 -5.31
CA PRO A 13 4.84 21.20 -4.42
C PRO A 13 3.78 22.15 -5.07
N GLU A 14 2.65 22.23 -4.36
CA GLU A 14 1.69 23.32 -4.03
C GLU A 14 1.19 24.39 -5.03
N GLY A 15 -0.12 24.67 -4.95
CA GLY A 15 -0.71 25.95 -5.37
C GLY A 15 -2.23 26.03 -5.57
N GLU A 16 -2.94 26.42 -4.52
CA GLU A 16 -4.14 27.28 -4.51
C GLU A 16 -5.57 26.74 -4.76
N ARG A 17 -6.49 27.27 -3.94
CA ARG A 17 -7.86 26.84 -3.65
C ARG A 17 -8.87 27.48 -4.61
N VAL A 18 -9.92 26.74 -4.99
CA VAL A 18 -11.23 27.33 -5.29
C VAL A 18 -12.35 26.45 -4.73
N THR A 19 -13.09 27.03 -3.79
CA THR A 19 -14.32 26.54 -3.17
C THR A 19 -15.52 26.71 -4.10
N LEU A 20 -16.35 25.68 -4.27
CA LEU A 20 -17.72 25.83 -4.77
C LEU A 20 -18.70 24.91 -4.02
N SER A 21 -19.89 25.44 -3.83
CA SER A 21 -20.82 25.22 -2.72
C SER A 21 -21.66 23.93 -2.77
N VAL A 22 -21.95 23.41 -1.58
CA VAL A 22 -22.96 22.38 -1.29
C VAL A 22 -24.35 23.03 -1.17
N PRO A 23 -25.42 22.47 -1.75
CA PRO A 23 -26.77 22.81 -1.33
C PRO A 23 -27.30 21.88 -0.23
N ALA A 24 -28.05 22.52 0.66
CA ALA A 24 -28.62 22.09 1.92
C ALA A 24 -29.48 20.81 1.88
N HIS A 25 -29.40 20.04 2.96
CA HIS A 25 -30.54 19.27 3.46
C HIS A 25 -30.82 19.60 4.92
N ALA A 26 -32.12 19.65 5.19
CA ALA A 26 -32.78 20.34 6.28
C ALA A 26 -32.67 19.67 7.65
N GLU A 27 -32.72 20.55 8.65
CA GLU A 27 -33.34 20.43 9.98
C GLU A 27 -33.48 19.04 10.62
N ARG A 28 -32.70 18.84 11.70
CA ARG A 28 -33.21 18.14 12.89
C ARG A 28 -32.99 18.99 14.13
N THR A 29 -34.05 19.01 14.91
CA THR A 29 -34.38 19.85 16.05
C THR A 29 -33.52 19.58 17.28
N SER A 30 -33.02 20.69 17.86
CA SER A 30 -32.78 21.02 19.28
C SER A 30 -32.82 19.92 20.35
N ALA A 31 -31.69 19.76 21.07
CA ALA A 31 -31.66 19.70 22.54
C ALA A 31 -30.25 20.06 23.06
N ALA A 32 -30.17 20.97 24.04
CA ALA A 32 -28.95 21.48 24.67
C ALA A 32 -28.49 20.62 25.89
N PRO A 33 -27.22 20.77 26.38
CA PRO A 33 -26.52 19.81 27.24
C PRO A 33 -26.41 20.24 28.73
N PRO A 34 -25.88 19.35 29.62
CA PRO A 34 -25.10 19.82 30.78
C PRO A 34 -23.86 18.93 31.10
N PRO A 35 -22.98 19.27 32.06
CA PRO A 35 -21.89 20.25 31.90
C PRO A 35 -20.48 19.68 32.19
N ILE A 36 -19.47 20.47 31.81
CA ILE A 36 -18.02 20.26 31.98
C ILE A 36 -17.60 20.55 33.44
N ALA A 37 -16.77 19.69 34.02
CA ALA A 37 -16.09 19.94 35.29
C ALA A 37 -14.67 20.50 35.06
N THR A 38 -14.34 21.60 35.74
CA THR A 38 -13.02 22.25 35.76
C THR A 38 -12.21 21.90 37.02
N PRO A 39 -10.87 22.09 37.02
CA PRO A 39 -9.94 21.42 37.93
C PRO A 39 -9.63 22.23 39.20
N SER A 40 -9.36 21.55 40.32
CA SER A 40 -8.83 22.16 41.55
C SER A 40 -7.30 22.03 41.64
N ARG A 41 -6.64 23.17 41.87
CA ARG A 41 -5.23 23.31 42.29
C ARG A 41 -5.09 23.02 43.79
N GLY A 42 -4.03 22.32 44.17
CA GLY A 42 -3.51 22.16 45.52
C GLY A 42 -2.04 21.70 45.48
N THR A 43 -1.23 22.15 46.43
CA THR A 43 0.19 22.52 46.25
C THR A 43 1.19 21.47 46.80
N ALA A 44 2.29 21.27 46.05
CA ALA A 44 3.67 20.71 46.25
C ALA A 44 4.29 20.49 47.66
N PRO A 45 5.56 19.97 47.82
CA PRO A 45 6.38 18.96 47.08
C PRO A 45 7.16 17.95 47.99
N ALA A 46 7.84 16.93 47.40
CA ALA A 46 9.23 16.42 47.67
C ALA A 46 9.40 14.93 47.18
N PRO A 47 10.62 14.34 47.08
CA PRO A 47 11.23 14.03 45.78
C PRO A 47 11.59 12.54 45.56
N GLY A 48 11.82 12.16 44.30
CA GLY A 48 12.69 11.02 43.97
C GLY A 48 12.03 9.80 43.35
N THR A 49 11.89 9.80 42.02
CA THR A 49 12.23 8.70 41.08
C THR A 49 11.81 9.15 39.66
N PRO A 50 12.61 8.92 38.61
CA PRO A 50 12.33 9.48 37.30
C PRO A 50 11.21 8.69 36.61
N ALA A 51 10.03 9.29 36.57
CA ALA A 51 8.94 8.87 35.70
C ALA A 51 9.24 9.34 34.27
N VAL A 52 9.53 8.42 33.36
CA VAL A 52 9.56 8.72 31.92
C VAL A 52 8.15 8.51 31.38
N ALA A 53 7.31 9.52 31.56
CA ALA A 53 6.07 9.70 30.82
C ALA A 53 6.00 11.17 30.38
N GLY A 54 5.99 11.40 29.08
CA GLY A 54 5.76 12.74 28.52
C GLY A 54 6.82 13.24 27.54
N ALA A 55 7.11 12.47 26.49
CA ALA A 55 7.49 13.09 25.21
C ALA A 55 6.26 13.05 24.33
N ALA A 56 5.66 14.23 24.19
CA ALA A 56 4.47 14.49 23.42
C ALA A 56 4.64 14.05 21.96
N ARG A 57 3.52 13.56 21.44
CA ARG A 57 3.09 13.55 20.05
C ARG A 57 3.52 14.81 19.30
N GLU A 58 4.63 14.73 18.57
CA GLU A 58 4.92 15.48 17.34
C GLU A 58 6.22 14.97 16.69
N ALA A 59 6.07 13.93 15.87
CA ALA A 59 6.94 13.65 14.73
C ALA A 59 6.00 13.13 13.64
N ALA A 60 5.15 14.00 13.09
CA ALA A 60 5.51 14.76 11.91
C ALA A 60 6.18 13.84 10.87
N ILE A 61 5.34 13.34 9.96
CA ILE A 61 5.71 13.08 8.58
C ILE A 61 6.48 14.33 8.12
N GLY A 62 7.81 14.28 8.10
CA GLY A 62 8.64 15.48 7.88
C GLY A 62 10.03 15.52 8.56
N ALA A 63 10.44 14.53 9.33
CA ALA A 63 11.82 14.44 9.84
C ALA A 63 12.73 13.68 8.84
N SER A 64 13.45 14.44 8.01
CA SER A 64 14.68 14.07 7.28
C SER A 64 14.75 12.64 6.70
N ALA A 65 14.47 12.52 5.40
CA ALA A 65 14.73 11.31 4.60
C ALA A 65 16.23 10.93 4.50
N ALA A 66 17.15 11.63 5.18
CA ALA A 66 18.59 11.49 4.97
C ALA A 66 19.31 10.56 5.96
N LEU A 67 18.70 10.11 7.07
CA LEU A 67 19.40 9.28 8.08
C LEU A 67 18.47 8.31 8.85
N ARG A 68 17.48 7.69 8.18
CA ARG A 68 16.80 6.54 8.80
C ARG A 68 17.56 5.27 8.45
N ASP A 69 18.31 4.76 9.41
CA ASP A 69 18.90 3.42 9.37
C ASP A 69 17.78 2.38 9.16
N TYR A 70 17.82 1.67 8.02
CA TYR A 70 16.79 0.69 7.67
C TYR A 70 16.81 -0.49 8.65
N GLY A 71 18.00 -0.89 9.11
CA GLY A 71 18.16 -1.88 10.17
C GLY A 71 17.40 -1.46 11.42
N GLN A 72 17.54 -0.21 11.86
CA GLN A 72 16.83 0.28 13.04
C GLN A 72 15.30 0.30 12.85
N ILE A 73 14.81 0.62 11.65
CA ILE A 73 13.36 0.54 11.35
C ILE A 73 12.87 -0.91 11.53
N VAL A 74 13.56 -1.88 10.92
CA VAL A 74 13.18 -3.29 10.97
C VAL A 74 13.26 -3.83 12.41
N ILE A 75 14.33 -3.52 13.14
CA ILE A 75 14.51 -3.90 14.56
C ILE A 75 13.38 -3.32 15.42
N THR A 76 13.05 -2.04 15.25
CA THR A 76 11.97 -1.39 16.02
C THR A 76 10.62 -2.03 15.72
N ALA A 77 10.36 -2.35 14.45
CA ALA A 77 9.14 -3.04 14.07
C ALA A 77 9.08 -4.43 14.71
N LEU A 78 10.13 -5.24 14.62
CA LEU A 78 10.15 -6.59 15.19
C LEU A 78 9.98 -6.60 16.72
N ASN A 79 10.54 -5.62 17.42
CA ASN A 79 10.49 -5.50 18.88
C ASN A 79 9.22 -4.82 19.42
N GLY A 80 8.06 -5.14 18.85
CA GLY A 80 6.76 -4.65 19.35
C GLY A 80 6.34 -3.28 18.80
N GLY A 81 6.87 -2.89 17.64
CA GLY A 81 6.40 -1.70 16.92
C GLY A 81 4.92 -1.79 16.54
N THR A 82 4.31 -0.62 16.29
CA THR A 82 2.92 -0.49 15.85
C THR A 82 2.67 -1.23 14.54
N PRO A 83 1.41 -1.57 14.19
CA PRO A 83 1.10 -2.16 12.89
C PRO A 83 1.64 -1.34 11.72
N GLN A 84 1.56 0.01 11.82
CA GLN A 84 2.09 0.91 10.79
C GLN A 84 3.60 0.73 10.60
N GLN A 85 4.37 0.67 11.70
CA GLN A 85 5.82 0.40 11.64
C GLN A 85 6.11 -1.01 11.10
N ALA A 86 5.25 -1.99 11.39
CA ALA A 86 5.33 -3.32 10.80
C ALA A 86 5.19 -3.26 9.27
N GLY A 87 4.19 -2.52 8.79
CA GLY A 87 3.95 -2.37 7.35
C GLY A 87 5.05 -1.60 6.63
N GLU A 88 5.59 -0.54 7.26
CA GLU A 88 6.75 0.19 6.73
C GLU A 88 7.99 -0.72 6.64
N ALA A 89 8.28 -1.50 7.68
CA ALA A 89 9.38 -2.44 7.69
C ALA A 89 9.20 -3.55 6.63
N ALA A 90 7.99 -4.11 6.49
CA ALA A 90 7.69 -5.11 5.46
C ALA A 90 7.94 -4.57 4.03
N LYS A 91 7.46 -3.35 3.74
CA LYS A 91 7.72 -2.66 2.47
C LYS A 91 9.22 -2.48 2.21
N LEU A 92 9.98 -2.08 3.23
CA LEU A 92 11.43 -1.92 3.15
C LEU A 92 12.14 -3.26 2.88
N LEU A 93 11.72 -4.35 3.52
CA LEU A 93 12.32 -5.67 3.30
C LEU A 93 12.10 -6.17 1.86
N VAL A 94 10.87 -6.05 1.32
CA VAL A 94 10.58 -6.38 -0.08
C VAL A 94 11.45 -5.56 -1.03
N LEU A 95 11.52 -4.26 -0.77
CA LEU A 95 12.32 -3.33 -1.56
C LEU A 95 13.81 -3.71 -1.54
N CYS A 96 14.39 -3.93 -0.38
CA CYS A 96 15.78 -4.34 -0.24
C CYS A 96 16.08 -5.71 -0.84
N SER A 97 15.10 -6.63 -0.89
CA SER A 97 15.27 -7.93 -1.54
C SER A 97 15.27 -7.86 -3.08
N THR A 98 14.66 -6.83 -3.67
CA THR A 98 14.43 -6.71 -5.11
C THR A 98 15.37 -5.72 -5.81
N VAL A 99 15.97 -4.79 -5.07
CA VAL A 99 16.89 -3.76 -5.60
C VAL A 99 18.05 -4.36 -6.43
N PRO A 100 18.80 -5.38 -5.95
CA PRO A 100 19.92 -5.92 -6.73
C PRO A 100 19.47 -6.49 -8.09
N GLN A 101 18.39 -7.27 -8.10
CA GLN A 101 17.85 -7.87 -9.32
C GLN A 101 17.34 -6.81 -10.30
N THR A 102 16.69 -5.77 -9.78
CA THR A 102 16.17 -4.66 -10.61
C THR A 102 17.31 -3.85 -11.22
N ARG A 103 18.38 -3.62 -10.45
CA ARG A 103 19.58 -2.90 -10.89
C ARG A 103 20.29 -3.66 -12.00
N ASP A 104 20.49 -4.96 -11.83
CA ASP A 104 21.16 -5.81 -12.82
C ASP A 104 20.35 -5.95 -14.11
N ALA A 105 19.03 -6.16 -13.99
CA ALA A 105 18.16 -6.22 -15.17
C ALA A 105 18.15 -4.90 -15.95
N LEU A 106 18.16 -3.76 -15.27
CA LEU A 106 18.22 -2.46 -15.94
C LEU A 106 19.58 -2.22 -16.61
N GLU A 107 20.68 -2.65 -16.00
CA GLU A 107 22.02 -2.60 -16.61
C GLU A 107 22.09 -3.47 -17.87
N GLU A 108 21.52 -4.68 -17.84
CA GLU A 108 21.42 -5.56 -19.01
C GLU A 108 20.62 -4.89 -20.13
N LEU A 109 19.42 -4.36 -19.84
CA LEU A 109 18.60 -3.64 -20.83
C LEU A 109 19.33 -2.44 -21.43
N LYS A 110 20.15 -1.74 -20.63
CA LYS A 110 20.97 -0.61 -21.09
C LYS A 110 22.04 -1.09 -22.06
N GLN A 111 22.74 -2.19 -21.74
CA GLN A 111 23.78 -2.78 -22.60
C GLN A 111 23.20 -3.33 -23.91
N GLU A 112 21.98 -3.85 -23.88
CA GLU A 112 21.23 -4.31 -25.06
C GLU A 112 20.67 -3.16 -25.92
N GLY A 113 20.77 -1.90 -25.47
CA GLY A 113 20.21 -0.75 -26.17
C GLY A 113 18.68 -0.69 -26.19
N ARG A 114 18.00 -1.45 -25.29
CA ARG A 114 16.54 -1.53 -25.21
C ARG A 114 15.92 -0.41 -24.37
N VAL A 115 16.75 0.34 -23.64
CA VAL A 115 16.37 1.53 -22.87
C VAL A 115 17.36 2.66 -23.12
N ALA A 116 16.91 3.90 -22.96
CA ALA A 116 17.79 5.07 -23.10
C ALA A 116 18.83 5.10 -21.97
N ALA A 117 20.12 5.19 -22.33
CA ALA A 117 21.24 5.13 -21.39
C ALA A 117 21.13 6.18 -20.26
N GLU A 118 20.82 7.44 -20.58
CA GLU A 118 20.70 8.51 -19.59
C GLU A 118 19.60 8.22 -18.53
N GLY A 119 18.45 7.69 -18.98
CA GLY A 119 17.37 7.30 -18.08
C GLY A 119 17.74 6.11 -17.20
N ALA A 120 18.43 5.11 -17.79
CA ALA A 120 18.91 3.94 -17.08
C ALA A 120 19.96 4.31 -16.02
N ASP A 121 20.95 5.15 -16.36
CA ASP A 121 22.01 5.56 -15.44
C ASP A 121 21.46 6.33 -14.22
N ARG A 122 20.48 7.21 -14.43
CA ARG A 122 19.81 7.91 -13.32
C ARG A 122 19.14 6.96 -12.35
N THR A 123 18.45 5.94 -12.87
CA THR A 123 17.79 4.94 -12.03
C THR A 123 18.80 4.03 -11.35
N ILE A 124 19.81 3.53 -12.07
CA ILE A 124 20.87 2.68 -11.48
C ILE A 124 21.52 3.41 -10.31
N ALA A 125 21.86 4.70 -10.46
CA ALA A 125 22.40 5.49 -9.36
C ALA A 125 21.44 5.64 -8.17
N ALA A 126 20.13 5.62 -8.39
CA ALA A 126 19.13 5.61 -7.32
C ALA A 126 19.05 4.24 -6.62
N LEU A 127 19.08 3.15 -7.38
CA LEU A 127 19.12 1.78 -6.87
C LEU A 127 20.40 1.52 -6.06
N ASP A 128 21.56 2.01 -6.53
CA ASP A 128 22.84 1.88 -5.80
C ASP A 128 22.80 2.64 -4.45
N ARG A 129 22.15 3.81 -4.41
CA ARG A 129 21.94 4.54 -3.14
C ARG A 129 21.07 3.72 -2.18
N GLN A 130 20.05 3.08 -2.73
CA GLN A 130 19.11 2.29 -1.95
C GLN A 130 19.73 1.00 -1.43
N GLU A 131 20.53 0.32 -2.24
CA GLU A 131 21.28 -0.86 -1.87
C GLU A 131 22.21 -0.57 -0.68
N ARG A 132 22.92 0.57 -0.70
CA ARG A 132 23.74 1.00 0.44
C ARG A 132 22.93 1.18 1.73
N SER A 133 21.72 1.72 1.64
CA SER A 133 20.83 1.82 2.81
C SER A 133 20.39 0.44 3.31
N CYS A 134 20.16 -0.52 2.40
CA CYS A 134 19.79 -1.90 2.74
C CYS A 134 20.91 -2.68 3.46
N GLN A 135 22.18 -2.32 3.29
CA GLN A 135 23.31 -2.95 3.99
C GLN A 135 23.25 -2.80 5.52
N SER A 136 22.46 -1.84 6.03
CA SER A 136 22.21 -1.68 7.46
C SER A 136 21.29 -2.75 8.05
N ILE A 137 20.55 -3.50 7.23
CA ILE A 137 19.63 -4.54 7.69
C ILE A 137 20.43 -5.83 7.93
N PRO A 138 20.44 -6.38 9.16
CA PRO A 138 21.10 -7.64 9.44
C PRO A 138 20.52 -8.79 8.57
N PRO A 139 21.35 -9.69 8.02
CA PRO A 139 20.89 -10.77 7.15
C PRO A 139 19.82 -11.67 7.77
N ASP A 140 19.86 -11.90 9.07
CA ASP A 140 18.87 -12.68 9.82
C ASP A 140 17.49 -12.01 9.89
N LEU A 141 17.42 -10.69 9.69
CA LEU A 141 16.17 -9.94 9.67
C LEU A 141 15.55 -9.82 8.28
N MET A 142 16.34 -10.05 7.21
CA MET A 142 15.86 -9.94 5.83
C MET A 142 14.70 -10.88 5.51
N GLY A 143 14.63 -12.04 6.16
CA GLY A 143 13.57 -13.05 5.99
C GLY A 143 12.30 -12.82 6.83
N ARG A 144 12.19 -11.70 7.56
CA ARG A 144 11.08 -11.46 8.51
C ARG A 144 9.88 -10.72 7.92
N GLU A 145 9.86 -10.55 6.61
CA GLU A 145 8.79 -9.84 5.88
C GLU A 145 7.40 -10.43 6.15
N LEU A 146 7.24 -11.76 6.09
CA LEU A 146 5.96 -12.44 6.32
C LEU A 146 5.33 -12.08 7.67
N GLU A 147 6.12 -12.09 8.75
CA GLU A 147 5.64 -11.78 10.09
C GLU A 147 5.18 -10.32 10.21
N LEU A 148 5.99 -9.41 9.65
CA LEU A 148 5.72 -7.98 9.68
C LEU A 148 4.50 -7.62 8.83
N SER A 149 4.39 -8.20 7.64
CA SER A 149 3.28 -7.98 6.72
C SER A 149 1.98 -8.58 7.27
N ALA A 150 2.01 -9.76 7.90
CA ALA A 150 0.85 -10.35 8.58
C ALA A 150 0.30 -9.43 9.69
N ARG A 151 1.19 -8.91 10.54
CA ARG A 151 0.80 -8.00 11.62
C ARG A 151 0.25 -6.67 11.09
N ALA A 152 0.83 -6.16 10.00
CA ALA A 152 0.36 -4.96 9.33
C ALA A 152 -1.05 -5.15 8.73
N VAL A 153 -1.30 -6.28 8.06
CA VAL A 153 -2.63 -6.66 7.54
C VAL A 153 -3.67 -6.73 8.66
N LEU A 154 -3.35 -7.41 9.77
CA LEU A 154 -4.24 -7.50 10.93
C LEU A 154 -4.53 -6.12 11.57
N GLY A 155 -3.57 -5.19 11.50
CA GLY A 155 -3.75 -3.82 11.96
C GLY A 155 -4.41 -2.88 10.94
N GLY A 156 -4.85 -3.37 9.78
CA GLY A 156 -5.52 -2.57 8.75
C GLY A 156 -4.61 -1.55 8.05
N VAL A 157 -3.30 -1.81 8.00
CA VAL A 157 -2.34 -0.97 7.28
C VAL A 157 -2.57 -1.12 5.78
N LYS A 158 -2.47 -0.03 5.05
CA LYS A 158 -2.65 0.00 3.59
C LYS A 158 -1.37 -0.33 2.81
N GLY A 159 -1.53 -0.91 1.64
CA GLY A 159 -0.49 -1.23 0.66
C GLY A 159 0.45 -2.34 1.14
N VAL A 160 -0.02 -3.22 2.03
CA VAL A 160 0.74 -4.37 2.53
C VAL A 160 0.05 -5.69 2.22
N ALA A 161 -1.19 -5.65 1.73
CA ALA A 161 -1.97 -6.84 1.46
C ALA A 161 -1.33 -7.70 0.36
N THR A 162 -0.88 -7.06 -0.71
CA THR A 162 -0.17 -7.71 -1.83
C THR A 162 1.19 -8.29 -1.40
N ILE A 163 1.88 -7.62 -0.47
CA ILE A 163 3.14 -8.11 0.13
C ILE A 163 2.89 -9.40 0.91
N TYR A 164 1.98 -9.37 1.90
CA TYR A 164 1.65 -10.56 2.68
C TYR A 164 1.11 -11.68 1.79
N GLY A 165 0.22 -11.36 0.84
CA GLY A 165 -0.34 -12.31 -0.11
C GLY A 165 0.73 -13.01 -0.92
N ALA A 166 1.69 -12.27 -1.48
CA ALA A 166 2.82 -12.84 -2.22
C ALA A 166 3.71 -13.73 -1.34
N ALA A 167 4.00 -13.31 -0.10
CA ALA A 167 4.83 -14.06 0.85
C ALA A 167 4.25 -15.43 1.21
N VAL A 168 2.91 -15.57 1.21
CA VAL A 168 2.21 -16.85 1.42
C VAL A 168 1.75 -17.50 0.11
N HIS A 169 2.21 -17.01 -1.04
CA HIS A 169 1.79 -17.47 -2.37
C HIS A 169 0.26 -17.52 -2.56
N TYR A 170 -0.44 -16.55 -1.95
CA TYR A 170 -1.91 -16.48 -1.90
C TYR A 170 -2.56 -17.77 -1.39
N ALA A 171 -1.89 -18.48 -0.48
CA ALA A 171 -2.42 -19.59 0.30
C ALA A 171 -2.39 -19.27 1.81
N PRO A 172 -3.07 -18.19 2.26
CA PRO A 172 -3.06 -17.80 3.66
C PRO A 172 -3.74 -18.84 4.56
N PRO A 173 -3.32 -18.97 5.84
CA PRO A 173 -4.06 -19.74 6.82
C PRO A 173 -5.49 -19.22 6.96
N GLU A 174 -6.42 -20.07 7.38
CA GLU A 174 -7.85 -19.77 7.42
C GLU A 174 -8.17 -18.46 8.15
N ALA A 175 -7.53 -18.22 9.30
CA ALA A 175 -7.69 -17.01 10.10
C ALA A 175 -7.30 -15.71 9.35
N MET A 176 -6.45 -15.80 8.34
CA MET A 176 -5.96 -14.65 7.56
C MET A 176 -6.68 -14.46 6.22
N ARG A 177 -7.56 -15.39 5.80
CA ARG A 177 -8.29 -15.26 4.52
C ARG A 177 -9.15 -14.00 4.46
N GLN A 178 -9.98 -13.77 5.47
CA GLN A 178 -10.84 -12.59 5.53
C GLN A 178 -10.06 -11.29 5.77
N PRO A 179 -9.09 -11.22 6.71
CA PRO A 179 -8.22 -10.06 6.84
C PRO A 179 -7.50 -9.68 5.54
N LEU A 180 -6.94 -10.65 4.83
CA LEU A 180 -6.27 -10.40 3.55
C LEU A 180 -7.25 -9.91 2.49
N ALA A 181 -8.42 -10.55 2.36
CA ALA A 181 -9.44 -10.11 1.41
C ALA A 181 -9.91 -8.67 1.69
N ALA A 182 -10.13 -8.32 2.96
CA ALA A 182 -10.52 -6.96 3.36
C ALA A 182 -9.41 -5.94 3.06
N ALA A 183 -8.15 -6.29 3.34
CA ALA A 183 -7.02 -5.43 3.05
C ALA A 183 -6.80 -5.21 1.55
N LEU A 184 -6.91 -6.26 0.72
CA LEU A 184 -6.84 -6.13 -0.75
C LEU A 184 -7.96 -5.24 -1.29
N ARG A 185 -9.19 -5.35 -0.77
CA ARG A 185 -10.29 -4.46 -1.17
C ARG A 185 -10.02 -3.01 -0.80
N ALA A 186 -9.47 -2.78 0.40
CA ALA A 186 -9.11 -1.44 0.85
C ALA A 186 -7.97 -0.84 0.00
N ASP A 187 -6.97 -1.65 -0.35
CA ASP A 187 -5.85 -1.25 -1.21
C ASP A 187 -6.34 -0.93 -2.63
N PHE A 188 -7.21 -1.76 -3.20
CA PHE A 188 -7.88 -1.49 -4.46
C PHE A 188 -8.64 -0.14 -4.47
N LEU A 189 -9.45 0.13 -3.44
CA LEU A 189 -10.18 1.40 -3.34
C LEU A 189 -9.26 2.61 -3.13
N ASP A 190 -8.05 2.39 -2.61
CA ASP A 190 -6.99 3.41 -2.54
C ASP A 190 -6.21 3.55 -3.86
N GLY A 191 -6.56 2.76 -4.87
CA GLY A 191 -6.01 2.80 -6.22
C GLY A 191 -4.98 1.72 -6.51
N ASP A 192 -4.76 0.71 -5.67
CA ASP A 192 -3.82 -0.37 -5.99
C ASP A 192 -4.42 -1.36 -7.02
N GLY A 193 -3.99 -1.25 -8.28
CA GLY A 193 -4.42 -2.13 -9.35
C GLY A 193 -3.97 -3.58 -9.15
N VAL A 194 -2.81 -3.81 -8.53
CA VAL A 194 -2.35 -5.18 -8.24
C VAL A 194 -3.32 -5.85 -7.27
N ALA A 195 -3.85 -5.10 -6.29
CA ALA A 195 -4.85 -5.64 -5.37
C ALA A 195 -6.14 -6.07 -6.10
N ALA A 196 -6.60 -5.33 -7.11
CA ALA A 196 -7.72 -5.72 -7.96
C ALA A 196 -7.44 -7.02 -8.71
N LEU A 197 -6.26 -7.13 -9.33
CA LEU A 197 -5.84 -8.33 -10.05
C LEU A 197 -5.81 -9.56 -9.14
N MET A 198 -5.29 -9.41 -7.92
CA MET A 198 -5.21 -10.53 -6.97
C MET A 198 -6.60 -10.95 -6.46
N LEU A 199 -7.52 -10.00 -6.27
CA LEU A 199 -8.91 -10.33 -5.97
C LEU A 199 -9.58 -11.11 -7.10
N ALA A 200 -9.36 -10.69 -8.36
CA ALA A 200 -9.87 -11.38 -9.53
C ALA A 200 -9.32 -12.81 -9.68
N GLN A 201 -8.00 -12.99 -9.55
CA GLN A 201 -7.36 -14.30 -9.78
C GLN A 201 -7.66 -15.33 -8.68
N HIS A 202 -7.94 -14.87 -7.46
CA HIS A 202 -8.15 -15.73 -6.29
C HIS A 202 -9.61 -15.74 -5.80
N ARG A 203 -10.56 -15.73 -6.74
CA ARG A 203 -12.01 -15.73 -6.50
C ARG A 203 -12.47 -16.68 -5.38
N GLU A 204 -12.09 -17.96 -5.47
CA GLU A 204 -12.56 -19.00 -4.56
C GLU A 204 -11.97 -18.85 -3.15
N LEU A 205 -10.71 -18.41 -3.06
CA LEU A 205 -10.04 -18.13 -1.79
C LEU A 205 -10.75 -17.03 -1.00
N PHE A 206 -11.22 -16.00 -1.71
CA PHE A 206 -11.84 -14.81 -1.11
C PHE A 206 -13.38 -14.86 -1.11
N GLY A 207 -13.97 -15.99 -1.52
CA GLY A 207 -15.41 -16.19 -1.52
C GLY A 207 -16.16 -15.24 -2.46
N LEU A 208 -15.52 -14.80 -3.54
CA LEU A 208 -16.10 -13.86 -4.49
C LEU A 208 -17.05 -14.58 -5.46
N SER A 209 -18.14 -13.92 -5.80
CA SER A 209 -18.99 -14.33 -6.92
C SER A 209 -18.27 -14.17 -8.26
N ARG A 210 -18.81 -14.81 -9.31
CA ARG A 210 -18.28 -14.64 -10.68
C ARG A 210 -18.39 -13.19 -11.15
N VAL A 211 -19.47 -12.50 -10.76
CA VAL A 211 -19.72 -11.09 -11.09
C VAL A 211 -18.70 -10.18 -10.39
N GLU A 212 -18.43 -10.39 -9.10
CA GLU A 212 -17.42 -9.60 -8.37
C GLU A 212 -16.01 -9.81 -8.91
N SER A 213 -15.63 -11.07 -9.18
CA SER A 213 -14.35 -11.41 -9.81
C SER A 213 -14.17 -10.68 -11.13
N ARG A 214 -15.19 -10.74 -12.01
CA ARG A 214 -15.18 -10.06 -13.30
C ARG A 214 -15.16 -8.53 -13.16
N ALA A 215 -15.83 -7.98 -12.15
CA ALA A 215 -15.80 -6.55 -11.89
C ALA A 215 -14.40 -6.06 -11.48
N TYR A 216 -13.65 -6.85 -10.70
CA TYR A 216 -12.25 -6.54 -10.39
C TYR A 216 -11.34 -6.61 -11.62
N GLU A 217 -11.54 -7.59 -12.52
CA GLU A 217 -10.81 -7.65 -13.80
C GLU A 217 -11.08 -6.40 -14.64
N ILE A 218 -12.35 -6.03 -14.83
CA ILE A 218 -12.73 -4.83 -15.60
C ILE A 218 -12.16 -3.55 -14.95
N ALA A 219 -12.15 -3.48 -13.63
CA ALA A 219 -11.56 -2.34 -12.92
C ALA A 219 -10.05 -2.29 -13.11
N PHE A 220 -9.35 -3.42 -13.01
CA PHE A 220 -7.92 -3.54 -13.28
C PHE A 220 -7.54 -3.08 -14.69
N ASP A 221 -8.25 -3.58 -15.72
CA ASP A 221 -8.03 -3.22 -17.12
C ASP A 221 -8.19 -1.70 -17.34
N LYS A 222 -9.11 -1.05 -16.64
CA LYS A 222 -9.35 0.40 -16.72
C LYS A 222 -8.32 1.23 -15.98
N MET A 223 -7.62 0.67 -15.00
CA MET A 223 -6.64 1.40 -14.20
C MET A 223 -5.32 1.60 -14.95
N ASP A 224 -5.18 1.10 -16.19
CA ASP A 224 -3.92 1.04 -16.96
C ASP A 224 -2.77 0.50 -16.09
N ALA A 225 -3.13 -0.32 -15.10
CA ALA A 225 -2.25 -0.83 -14.09
C ALA A 225 -1.51 -2.01 -14.72
N ILE A 226 -0.40 -1.70 -15.40
CA ILE A 226 0.53 -2.68 -15.98
C ILE A 226 -0.04 -3.31 -17.27
N GLY A 227 0.30 -2.72 -18.42
CA GLY A 227 0.00 -3.23 -19.78
C GLY A 227 0.71 -4.55 -20.17
N PHE A 228 0.99 -5.43 -19.23
CA PHE A 228 1.66 -6.71 -19.45
C PHE A 228 0.74 -7.93 -19.29
N PHE A 229 -0.55 -7.74 -18.98
CA PHE A 229 -1.46 -8.85 -18.72
C PHE A 229 -2.35 -9.18 -19.92
N ASP A 230 -2.31 -10.45 -20.30
CA ASP A 230 -3.22 -11.08 -21.25
C ASP A 230 -4.56 -11.38 -20.52
N PRO A 231 -5.66 -10.70 -20.88
CA PRO A 231 -6.96 -10.86 -20.21
C PRO A 231 -7.52 -12.29 -20.34
N ASP A 232 -7.08 -13.07 -21.33
CA ASP A 232 -7.54 -14.45 -21.52
C ASP A 232 -7.02 -15.41 -20.43
N ARG A 233 -5.98 -15.02 -19.68
CA ARG A 233 -5.41 -15.84 -18.60
C ARG A 233 -6.05 -15.60 -17.23
N ALA A 234 -6.73 -14.47 -17.02
CA ALA A 234 -7.40 -14.14 -15.77
C ALA A 234 -8.77 -14.79 -15.65
N SER A 235 -9.47 -15.00 -16.78
CA SER A 235 -10.68 -15.79 -16.81
C SER A 235 -10.33 -17.28 -16.63
N GLY A 236 -10.19 -17.71 -15.38
CA GLY A 236 -10.06 -19.13 -15.04
C GLY A 236 -11.12 -19.92 -15.80
N ALA A 237 -10.72 -21.08 -16.35
CA ALA A 237 -11.45 -21.96 -17.27
C ALA A 237 -12.86 -22.40 -16.79
N GLY A 238 -13.75 -21.44 -16.65
CA GLY A 238 -15.14 -21.58 -16.28
C GLY A 238 -16.02 -21.31 -17.49
N LYS A 239 -17.31 -21.65 -17.34
CA LYS A 239 -18.30 -21.26 -18.35
C LYS A 239 -18.20 -19.74 -18.60
N PRO A 240 -18.44 -19.26 -19.83
CA PRO A 240 -18.57 -17.84 -20.08
C PRO A 240 -19.67 -17.23 -19.20
N LEU A 241 -19.53 -15.95 -18.83
CA LEU A 241 -20.60 -15.22 -18.14
C LEU A 241 -21.79 -15.06 -19.08
N THR A 242 -22.99 -15.01 -18.51
CA THR A 242 -24.18 -14.57 -19.26
C THR A 242 -24.13 -13.06 -19.52
N ASP A 243 -24.85 -12.57 -20.54
CA ASP A 243 -24.94 -11.14 -20.84
C ASP A 243 -25.45 -10.31 -19.64
N GLU A 244 -26.30 -10.88 -18.80
CA GLU A 244 -26.78 -10.24 -17.57
C GLU A 244 -25.66 -10.16 -16.53
N GLU A 245 -24.95 -11.26 -16.26
CA GLU A 245 -23.81 -11.26 -15.32
C GLU A 245 -22.70 -10.29 -15.77
N GLN A 246 -22.46 -10.21 -17.09
CA GLN A 246 -21.49 -9.27 -17.67
C GLN A 246 -21.93 -7.81 -17.46
N ARG A 247 -23.20 -7.46 -17.73
CA ARG A 247 -23.74 -6.11 -17.45
C ARG A 247 -23.68 -5.75 -15.97
N GLN A 248 -23.93 -6.71 -15.07
CA GLN A 248 -23.81 -6.50 -13.63
C GLN A 248 -22.36 -6.24 -13.23
N ALA A 249 -21.40 -6.99 -13.76
CA ALA A 249 -19.98 -6.80 -13.49
C ALA A 249 -19.49 -5.42 -13.97
N GLU A 250 -19.91 -4.99 -15.16
CA GLU A 250 -19.59 -3.66 -15.70
C GLU A 250 -20.14 -2.53 -14.83
N THR A 251 -21.39 -2.68 -14.36
CA THR A 251 -22.04 -1.72 -13.47
C THR A 251 -21.32 -1.64 -12.11
N LEU A 252 -20.94 -2.79 -11.56
CA LEU A 252 -20.20 -2.87 -10.30
C LEU A 252 -18.80 -2.23 -10.43
N ALA A 253 -18.06 -2.58 -11.49
CA ALA A 253 -16.76 -2.00 -11.78
C ALA A 253 -16.83 -0.48 -11.98
N ALA A 254 -17.84 0.01 -12.70
CA ALA A 254 -18.07 1.44 -12.89
C ALA A 254 -18.42 2.17 -11.59
N THR A 255 -19.07 1.49 -10.64
CA THR A 255 -19.35 2.04 -9.31
C THR A 255 -18.07 2.16 -8.51
N TRP A 256 -17.29 1.08 -8.41
CA TRP A 256 -16.01 1.10 -7.69
C TRP A 256 -15.02 2.09 -8.29
N THR A 257 -14.97 2.24 -9.61
CA THR A 257 -14.08 3.20 -10.27
C THR A 257 -14.39 4.65 -9.90
N LYS A 258 -15.65 4.98 -9.57
CA LYS A 258 -16.01 6.30 -9.05
C LYS A 258 -15.60 6.49 -7.60
N ASP A 259 -15.63 5.41 -6.82
CA ASP A 259 -15.28 5.40 -5.39
C ASP A 259 -13.76 5.29 -5.15
N MET A 260 -13.03 4.81 -6.15
CA MET A 260 -11.57 4.78 -6.14
C MET A 260 -11.02 6.19 -6.00
N LYS A 261 -10.05 6.35 -5.11
CA LYS A 261 -9.26 7.59 -5.11
C LYS A 261 -8.52 7.68 -6.44
N PRO A 262 -8.58 8.82 -7.15
CA PRO A 262 -7.78 8.99 -8.33
C PRO A 262 -6.32 8.78 -7.93
N GLN A 263 -5.65 7.79 -8.53
CA GLN A 263 -4.21 7.85 -8.60
C GLN A 263 -3.90 9.17 -9.29
N HIS A 264 -3.13 10.05 -8.65
CA HIS A 264 -2.60 11.22 -9.36
C HIS A 264 -1.68 10.70 -10.47
N GLY A 265 -2.26 10.45 -11.64
CA GLY A 265 -1.55 10.14 -12.86
C GLY A 265 -0.65 11.33 -13.20
N HIS A 266 0.63 11.06 -13.32
CA HIS A 266 1.55 11.92 -14.06
C HIS A 266 0.97 12.16 -15.46
N ARG A 267 0.42 13.36 -15.68
CA ARG A 267 0.05 13.81 -17.02
C ARG A 267 1.33 14.21 -17.72
N HIS A 268 1.77 13.37 -18.66
CA HIS A 268 2.87 13.67 -19.58
C HIS A 268 2.62 15.00 -20.30
N GLY A 269 3.56 15.93 -20.14
CA GLY A 269 3.96 16.86 -21.20
C GLY A 269 5.17 16.29 -21.90
#